data_AF-X1CQ39-F1
#
_entry.id   AF-X1CQ39-F1
#
_cell.length_a   1.000
_cell.length_b   1.000
_cell.length_c   1.000
_cell.angle_alpha   90.00
_cell.angle_beta   90.00
_cell.angle_gamma   90.00
#
_symmetry.space_group_name_H-M   'P 1'
#
loop_
_entity.id
_entity.type
_entity.pdbx_description
1 polymer ?
#
loop_
_entity_poly.entity_id
_entity_poly.type
_entity_poly.pdbx_seq_one_letter_code
_entity_poly.pdbx_strand_id
1 'polypeptide(L)'
;FAWLAIKHRTTAKILSKIIPPLKDAVEWNGWPVSVITDDLTYEGKMKALREGPYGRCVYHCDNNVVDHQTVNIEFENGVTANLTVHGHSAFEGRSIRIDGTKATLIGEFLFSGEQIWLYDKYSGKKEKIFEGHLELTGHGGGDTGLMNAFIDLMKRNISKPLTDAKASLESHIMAFAAEKSRLEGKIINMAEYRREVLDL
;
A
#
# COMPACT_ATOMS: atom_id res chain seq x y z
N PHE A 1 -26.23 10.53 1.01
CA PHE A 1 -25.68 11.81 1.48
C PHE A 1 -24.69 12.44 0.49
N ALA A 2 -23.67 11.70 0.01
CA ALA A 2 -22.69 12.19 -0.97
C ALA A 2 -23.30 12.87 -2.21
N TRP A 3 -24.34 12.29 -2.82
CA TRP A 3 -25.06 12.89 -3.95
C TRP A 3 -25.65 14.28 -3.62
N LEU A 4 -26.24 14.43 -2.43
CA LEU A 4 -26.85 15.68 -1.97
C LEU A 4 -25.79 16.74 -1.67
N ALA A 5 -24.66 16.35 -1.08
CA ALA A 5 -23.53 17.24 -0.82
C ALA A 5 -22.88 17.77 -2.12
N ILE A 6 -22.84 16.95 -3.18
CA ILE A 6 -22.29 17.32 -4.49
C ILE A 6 -23.27 18.19 -5.28
N LYS A 7 -24.55 17.80 -5.38
CA LYS A 7 -25.55 18.48 -6.24
C LYS A 7 -26.27 19.64 -5.55
N HIS A 8 -26.37 19.63 -4.22
CA HIS A 8 -27.11 20.62 -3.42
C HIS A 8 -26.26 21.14 -2.25
N ARG A 9 -25.04 21.59 -2.56
CA ARG A 9 -24.03 22.01 -1.58
C ARG A 9 -24.54 23.05 -0.57
N THR A 10 -25.34 24.02 -1.00
CA THR A 10 -25.91 25.06 -0.11
C THR A 10 -26.86 24.45 0.92
N THR A 11 -27.76 23.56 0.49
CA THR A 11 -28.69 22.84 1.37
C THR A 11 -27.92 21.95 2.36
N ALA A 12 -26.90 21.23 1.89
CA ALA A 12 -26.05 20.40 2.74
C ALA A 12 -25.29 21.23 3.80
N LYS A 13 -24.77 22.41 3.44
CA LYS A 13 -24.13 23.36 4.37
C LYS A 13 -25.07 23.93 5.43
N ILE A 14 -26.35 24.13 5.08
CA ILE A 14 -27.34 24.60 6.06
C ILE A 14 -27.67 23.47 7.04
N LEU A 15 -27.92 22.26 6.52
CA LEU A 15 -28.22 21.09 7.34
C LEU A 15 -27.06 20.71 8.27
N SER A 16 -25.80 20.90 7.85
CA SER A 16 -24.63 20.59 8.68
C SER A 16 -24.46 21.49 9.90
N LYS A 17 -25.07 22.68 9.92
CA LYS A 17 -25.10 23.54 11.12
C LYS A 17 -26.02 22.99 12.22
N ILE A 18 -26.97 22.14 11.85
CA ILE A 18 -28.03 21.64 12.74
C ILE A 18 -27.78 20.17 13.10
N ILE A 19 -27.17 19.40 12.20
CA ILE A 19 -26.92 17.97 12.36
C ILE A 19 -25.40 17.75 12.46
N PRO A 20 -24.82 17.64 13.67
CA PRO A 20 -23.37 17.62 13.87
C PRO A 20 -22.61 16.56 13.05
N PRO A 21 -23.11 15.32 12.87
CA PRO A 21 -22.46 14.32 12.01
C PRO A 21 -22.32 14.75 10.54
N LEU A 22 -23.12 15.71 10.07
CA LEU A 22 -23.03 16.21 8.70
C LEU A 22 -21.94 17.27 8.53
N LYS A 23 -21.37 17.79 9.61
CA LYS A 23 -20.31 18.80 9.56
C LYS A 23 -19.07 18.25 8.85
N ASP A 24 -18.59 17.09 9.28
CA ASP A 24 -17.39 16.47 8.70
C ASP A 24 -17.61 16.01 7.26
N ALA A 25 -18.84 15.63 6.91
CA ALA A 25 -19.21 15.24 5.56
C ALA A 25 -19.32 16.43 4.59
N VAL A 26 -19.43 17.67 5.08
CA VAL A 26 -19.50 18.91 4.27
C VAL A 26 -18.19 19.71 4.31
N GLU A 27 -17.44 19.62 5.41
CA GLU A 27 -16.17 20.31 5.65
C GLU A 27 -15.05 19.30 5.98
N TRP A 28 -14.86 18.32 5.09
CA TRP A 28 -13.85 17.28 5.29
C TRP A 28 -12.44 17.86 5.33
N ASN A 29 -11.76 17.63 6.45
CA ASN A 29 -10.40 18.10 6.75
C ASN A 29 -9.41 16.96 7.03
N GLY A 30 -9.89 15.72 7.11
CA GLY A 30 -9.05 14.54 7.31
C GLY A 30 -8.31 14.12 6.05
N TRP A 31 -7.61 13.00 6.13
CA TRP A 31 -7.01 12.36 4.95
C TRP A 31 -8.07 12.11 3.85
N PRO A 32 -7.76 12.31 2.56
CA PRO A 32 -6.47 12.73 2.00
C PRO A 32 -6.28 14.27 1.95
N VAL A 33 -7.25 15.07 2.38
CA VAL A 33 -7.19 16.55 2.29
C VAL A 33 -6.03 17.12 3.11
N SER A 34 -5.72 16.51 4.26
CA SER A 34 -4.56 16.89 5.07
C SER A 34 -3.20 16.65 4.42
N VAL A 35 -3.14 15.93 3.29
CA VAL A 35 -1.89 15.65 2.54
C VAL A 35 -1.66 16.69 1.43
N ILE A 36 -2.73 17.34 0.95
CA ILE A 36 -2.63 18.26 -0.18
C ILE A 36 -2.27 19.69 0.23
N THR A 37 -2.56 20.10 1.47
CA THR A 37 -2.22 21.42 2.02
C THR A 37 -2.37 21.46 3.54
N ASP A 38 -1.55 22.27 4.22
CA ASP A 38 -1.72 22.60 5.64
C ASP A 38 -2.82 23.67 5.87
N ASP A 39 -3.14 24.45 4.84
CA ASP A 39 -4.26 25.41 4.88
C ASP A 39 -5.58 24.70 4.52
N LEU A 40 -6.26 24.18 5.56
CA LEU A 40 -7.51 23.45 5.45
C LEU A 40 -8.74 24.35 5.22
N THR A 41 -8.57 25.65 4.95
CA THR A 41 -9.66 26.49 4.48
C THR A 41 -10.07 26.11 3.05
N TYR A 42 -11.25 26.56 2.61
CA TYR A 42 -11.68 26.36 1.23
C TYR A 42 -10.67 26.99 0.23
N GLU A 43 -10.19 28.19 0.52
CA GLU A 43 -9.24 28.89 -0.35
C GLU A 43 -7.89 28.17 -0.40
N GLY A 44 -7.37 27.72 0.75
CA GLY A 44 -6.16 26.91 0.82
C GLY A 44 -6.24 25.63 -0.01
N LYS A 45 -7.35 24.88 0.11
CA LYS A 45 -7.61 23.68 -0.70
C LYS A 45 -7.71 24.00 -2.18
N MET A 46 -8.46 25.04 -2.56
CA MET A 46 -8.62 25.43 -3.96
C MET A 46 -7.29 25.89 -4.58
N LYS A 47 -6.47 26.62 -3.82
CA LYS A 47 -5.13 27.01 -4.24
C LYS A 47 -4.25 25.77 -4.48
N ALA A 48 -4.23 24.83 -3.53
CA ALA A 48 -3.45 23.59 -3.65
C ALA A 48 -3.86 22.74 -4.85
N LEU A 49 -5.17 22.68 -5.17
CA LEU A 49 -5.65 21.98 -6.36
C LEU A 49 -5.27 22.72 -7.65
N ARG A 50 -5.33 24.06 -7.69
CA ARG A 50 -5.04 24.84 -8.91
C ARG A 50 -3.55 24.90 -9.23
N GLU A 51 -2.72 25.07 -8.21
CA GLU A 51 -1.30 25.37 -8.37
C GLU A 51 -0.40 24.16 -8.07
N GLY A 52 -0.92 23.19 -7.30
CA GLY A 52 -0.18 22.00 -6.90
C GLY A 52 -0.39 20.79 -7.82
N PRO A 53 0.29 19.67 -7.52
CA PRO A 53 0.22 18.46 -8.33
C PRO A 53 -1.15 17.75 -8.22
N TYR A 54 -1.90 18.01 -7.15
CA TYR A 54 -3.09 17.25 -6.77
C TYR A 54 -4.37 17.60 -7.55
N GLY A 55 -4.41 18.70 -8.32
CA GLY A 55 -5.54 19.01 -9.21
C GLY A 55 -5.26 18.74 -10.69
N ARG A 56 -4.10 18.16 -11.03
CA ARG A 56 -3.77 17.78 -12.41
C ARG A 56 -4.53 16.51 -12.79
N CYS A 57 -5.09 16.48 -14.00
CA CYS A 57 -5.70 15.25 -14.52
C CYS A 57 -4.61 14.21 -14.80
N VAL A 58 -4.67 13.06 -14.13
CA VAL A 58 -3.66 11.98 -14.23
C VAL A 58 -3.50 11.41 -15.65
N TYR A 59 -4.50 11.60 -16.53
CA TYR A 59 -4.48 11.17 -17.93
C TYR A 59 -3.94 12.24 -18.90
N HIS A 60 -3.79 13.48 -18.43
CA HIS A 60 -3.33 14.62 -19.23
C HIS A 60 -2.12 15.31 -18.60
N CYS A 61 -1.35 14.58 -17.79
CA CYS A 61 -0.09 15.03 -17.23
C CYS A 61 1.05 14.06 -17.56
N ASP A 62 2.25 14.39 -17.11
CA ASP A 62 3.48 13.61 -17.22
C ASP A 62 3.53 12.44 -16.21
N ASN A 63 2.38 11.86 -15.88
CA ASN A 63 2.32 10.71 -14.99
C ASN A 63 2.95 9.49 -15.68
N ASN A 64 4.05 9.01 -15.13
CA ASN A 64 4.81 7.87 -15.62
C ASN A 64 4.66 6.62 -14.75
N VAL A 65 3.75 6.65 -13.78
CA VAL A 65 3.42 5.48 -12.96
C VAL A 65 2.72 4.43 -13.83
N VAL A 66 3.19 3.19 -13.71
CA VAL A 66 2.60 2.03 -14.38
C VAL A 66 1.15 1.81 -13.94
N ASP A 67 0.26 1.58 -14.89
CA ASP A 67 -1.12 1.17 -14.63
C ASP A 67 -1.17 -0.28 -14.12
N HIS A 68 -0.30 -1.14 -14.68
CA HIS A 68 -0.03 -2.49 -14.23
C HIS A 68 1.44 -2.86 -14.49
N GLN A 69 2.03 -3.62 -13.58
CA GLN A 69 3.38 -4.16 -13.76
C GLN A 69 3.48 -5.54 -13.15
N THR A 70 4.04 -6.48 -13.91
CA THR A 70 4.35 -7.83 -13.44
C THR A 70 5.86 -8.01 -13.41
N VAL A 71 6.39 -8.37 -12.25
CA VAL A 71 7.81 -8.63 -12.00
C VAL A 71 7.97 -10.11 -11.67
N ASN A 72 8.78 -10.82 -12.46
CA ASN A 72 9.16 -12.20 -12.19
C ASN A 72 10.56 -12.23 -11.60
N ILE A 73 10.73 -12.99 -10.51
CA ILE A 73 11.95 -13.05 -9.72
C ILE A 73 12.34 -14.52 -9.57
N GLU A 74 13.61 -14.82 -9.81
CA GLU A 74 14.23 -16.11 -9.48
C GLU A 74 15.26 -15.86 -8.38
N PHE A 75 15.12 -16.59 -7.27
CA PHE A 75 16.07 -16.57 -6.16
C PHE A 75 17.16 -17.62 -6.38
N GLU A 76 18.32 -17.44 -5.73
CA GLU A 76 19.48 -18.33 -5.86
C GLU A 76 19.18 -19.80 -5.51
N ASN A 77 18.22 -20.03 -4.62
CA ASN A 77 17.78 -21.38 -4.23
C ASN A 77 16.72 -21.99 -5.18
N GLY A 78 16.44 -21.36 -6.33
CA GLY A 78 15.46 -21.80 -7.31
C GLY A 78 14.01 -21.49 -6.95
N VAL A 79 13.75 -20.81 -5.83
CA VAL A 79 12.41 -20.28 -5.55
C VAL A 79 12.09 -19.20 -6.57
N THR A 80 10.87 -19.21 -7.09
CA THR A 80 10.37 -18.15 -7.96
C THR A 80 9.32 -17.32 -7.24
N ALA A 81 9.27 -16.03 -7.54
CA ALA A 81 8.21 -15.14 -7.09
C ALA A 81 7.70 -14.31 -8.26
N ASN A 82 6.40 -14.00 -8.20
CA ASN A 82 5.75 -13.05 -9.09
C ASN A 82 5.12 -11.95 -8.24
N LEU A 83 5.48 -10.70 -8.53
CA LEU A 83 4.80 -9.54 -7.97
C LEU A 83 4.02 -8.87 -9.10
N THR A 84 2.71 -8.73 -8.91
CA THR A 84 1.87 -7.97 -9.83
C THR A 84 1.27 -6.79 -9.10
N VAL A 85 1.46 -5.60 -9.65
CA VAL A 85 0.88 -4.35 -9.17
C VAL A 85 -0.17 -3.88 -10.16
N HIS A 86 -1.33 -3.44 -9.65
CA HIS A 86 -2.39 -2.81 -10.42
C HIS A 86 -2.74 -1.45 -9.79
N GLY A 87 -2.44 -0.36 -10.48
CA GLY A 87 -2.75 1.01 -10.05
C GLY A 87 -4.23 1.39 -10.20
N HIS A 88 -4.97 0.67 -11.05
CA HIS A 88 -6.39 0.93 -11.34
C HIS A 88 -7.29 -0.30 -11.07
N SER A 89 -7.02 -1.03 -9.98
CA SER A 89 -7.86 -2.14 -9.55
C SER A 89 -9.23 -1.65 -9.03
N ALA A 90 -10.29 -2.44 -9.28
CA ALA A 90 -11.61 -2.20 -8.70
C ALA A 90 -11.63 -2.41 -7.17
N PHE A 91 -10.68 -3.19 -6.66
CA PHE A 91 -10.51 -3.46 -5.24
C PHE A 91 -9.12 -3.06 -4.79
N GLU A 92 -9.06 -2.27 -3.72
CA GLU A 92 -7.82 -1.98 -3.01
C GLU A 92 -7.50 -3.13 -2.04
N GLY A 93 -6.22 -3.46 -1.93
CA GLY A 93 -5.73 -4.49 -1.02
C GLY A 93 -4.56 -5.28 -1.60
N ARG A 94 -4.19 -6.34 -0.89
CA ARG A 94 -3.07 -7.21 -1.23
C ARG A 94 -3.53 -8.67 -1.16
N SER A 95 -3.01 -9.48 -2.06
CA SER A 95 -3.12 -10.94 -1.96
C SER A 95 -1.74 -11.57 -2.04
N ILE A 96 -1.58 -12.71 -1.39
CA ILE A 96 -0.35 -13.48 -1.42
C ILE A 96 -0.68 -14.96 -1.54
N ARG A 97 0.12 -15.68 -2.32
CA ARG A 97 0.08 -17.13 -2.39
C ARG A 97 1.50 -17.66 -2.26
N ILE A 98 1.69 -18.60 -1.34
CA ILE A 98 2.99 -19.27 -1.14
C ILE A 98 2.75 -20.77 -1.26
N ASP A 99 3.29 -21.37 -2.32
CA ASP A 99 3.22 -22.80 -2.54
C ASP A 99 4.47 -23.49 -1.99
N GLY A 100 4.29 -24.28 -0.92
CA GLY A 100 5.29 -25.20 -0.42
C GLY A 100 5.04 -26.63 -0.91
N THR A 101 5.97 -27.54 -0.61
CA THR A 101 5.82 -28.96 -0.95
C THR A 101 4.69 -29.64 -0.17
N LYS A 102 4.42 -29.19 1.05
CA LYS A 102 3.43 -29.79 1.96
C LYS A 102 2.08 -29.05 2.00
N ALA A 103 2.10 -27.75 1.75
CA ALA A 103 0.94 -26.90 1.92
C ALA A 103 1.00 -25.69 0.98
N THR A 104 -0.14 -25.04 0.80
CA THR A 104 -0.25 -23.72 0.16
C THR A 104 -0.83 -22.73 1.16
N LEU A 105 -0.17 -21.59 1.33
CA LEU A 105 -0.72 -20.44 2.06
C LEU A 105 -1.39 -19.49 1.07
N ILE A 106 -2.58 -19.01 1.42
CA ILE A 106 -3.32 -18.01 0.64
C ILE A 106 -3.73 -16.91 1.61
N GLY A 107 -3.19 -15.70 1.40
CA GLY A 107 -3.54 -14.51 2.17
C GLY A 107 -4.33 -13.52 1.32
N GLU A 108 -5.36 -12.93 1.92
CA GLU A 108 -6.16 -11.85 1.34
C GLU A 108 -6.29 -10.75 2.38
N PHE A 109 -5.85 -9.55 2.01
CA PHE A 109 -5.82 -8.37 2.86
C PHE A 109 -6.56 -7.25 2.12
N LEU A 110 -7.88 -7.23 2.27
CA LEU A 110 -8.78 -6.35 1.55
C LEU A 110 -9.51 -5.44 2.54
N PHE A 111 -10.14 -4.38 2.03
CA PHE A 111 -10.98 -3.52 2.87
C PHE A 111 -12.12 -4.29 3.58
N SER A 112 -12.59 -5.40 3.00
CA SER A 112 -13.62 -6.26 3.60
C SER A 112 -13.12 -7.16 4.73
N GLY A 113 -11.81 -7.22 4.98
CA GLY A 113 -11.20 -8.05 6.02
C GLY A 113 -9.86 -8.67 5.60
N GLU A 114 -9.15 -9.19 6.59
CA GLU A 114 -7.84 -9.80 6.41
C GLU A 114 -7.86 -11.26 6.86
N GLN A 115 -7.30 -12.15 6.06
CA GLN A 115 -7.29 -13.58 6.36
C GLN A 115 -6.10 -14.29 5.74
N ILE A 116 -5.65 -15.35 6.41
CA ILE A 116 -4.69 -16.32 5.85
C ILE A 116 -5.27 -17.71 5.99
N TRP A 117 -5.30 -18.43 4.87
CA TRP A 117 -5.70 -19.82 4.78
C TRP A 117 -4.47 -20.71 4.57
N LEU A 118 -4.41 -21.81 5.30
CA LEU A 118 -3.49 -22.91 5.07
C LEU A 118 -4.25 -24.06 4.40
N TYR A 119 -3.77 -24.48 3.25
CA TYR A 119 -4.24 -25.69 2.56
C TYR A 119 -3.19 -26.77 2.68
N ASP A 120 -3.45 -27.80 3.48
CA ASP A 120 -2.58 -28.96 3.62
C ASP A 120 -2.80 -29.93 2.44
N LYS A 121 -1.75 -30.22 1.69
CA LYS A 121 -1.82 -31.01 0.45
C LYS A 121 -1.95 -32.52 0.69
N TYR A 122 -1.59 -33.00 1.88
CA TYR A 122 -1.68 -34.43 2.20
C TYR A 122 -3.08 -34.82 2.66
N SER A 123 -3.65 -34.04 3.57
CA SER A 123 -5.00 -34.25 4.12
C SER A 123 -6.10 -33.62 3.28
N GLY A 124 -5.77 -32.64 2.43
CA GLY A 124 -6.73 -31.82 1.70
C GLY A 124 -7.48 -30.81 2.58
N LYS A 125 -7.11 -30.68 3.87
CA LYS A 125 -7.77 -29.78 4.81
C LYS A 125 -7.42 -28.33 4.48
N LYS A 126 -8.45 -27.48 4.44
CA LYS A 126 -8.31 -26.02 4.41
C LYS A 126 -8.64 -25.46 5.79
N GLU A 127 -7.74 -24.66 6.35
CA GLU A 127 -7.89 -24.06 7.68
C GLU A 127 -7.60 -22.56 7.62
N LYS A 128 -8.44 -21.75 8.27
CA LYS A 128 -8.15 -20.34 8.46
C LYS A 128 -7.21 -20.22 9.66
N ILE A 129 -5.98 -19.79 9.41
CA ILE A 129 -4.93 -19.69 10.44
C ILE A 129 -4.73 -18.25 10.94
N PHE A 130 -5.31 -17.28 10.24
CA PHE A 130 -5.35 -15.88 10.64
C PHE A 130 -6.66 -15.25 10.21
N GLU A 131 -7.22 -14.44 11.10
CA GLU A 131 -8.37 -13.58 10.86
C GLU A 131 -8.11 -12.25 11.54
N GLY A 132 -8.00 -11.19 10.74
CA GLY A 132 -7.82 -9.82 11.19
C GLY A 132 -9.07 -8.99 10.91
N HIS A 133 -9.33 -8.02 11.77
CA HIS A 133 -10.29 -6.96 11.50
C HIS A 133 -9.55 -5.75 10.94
N LEU A 134 -10.07 -5.15 9.88
CA LEU A 134 -9.47 -3.93 9.33
C LEU A 134 -9.58 -2.81 10.36
N GLU A 135 -8.44 -2.34 10.86
CA GLU A 135 -8.41 -1.07 11.57
C GLU A 135 -8.62 0.06 10.55
N LEU A 136 -9.72 0.81 10.69
CA LEU A 136 -10.07 1.94 9.81
C LEU A 136 -9.12 3.14 9.94
N THR A 137 -8.06 3.02 10.74
CA THR A 137 -7.06 4.05 11.00
C THR A 137 -5.66 3.49 10.72
N GLY A 138 -4.80 4.31 10.11
CA GLY A 138 -3.47 3.90 9.68
C GLY A 138 -3.51 2.90 8.51
N HIS A 139 -2.46 2.10 8.36
CA HIS A 139 -2.35 1.02 7.37
C HIS A 139 -2.92 -0.33 7.88
N GLY A 140 -4.19 -0.37 8.27
CA GLY A 140 -4.84 -1.62 8.73
C GLY A 140 -4.21 -2.23 9.98
N GLY A 141 -3.67 -1.38 10.87
CA GLY A 141 -2.93 -1.81 12.07
C GLY A 141 -1.44 -2.11 11.84
N GLY A 142 -0.97 -2.12 10.58
CA GLY A 142 0.43 -2.37 10.23
C GLY A 142 1.41 -1.36 10.86
N ASP A 143 1.05 -0.07 10.87
CA ASP A 143 1.87 0.99 11.46
C ASP A 143 2.07 0.78 12.97
N THR A 144 0.96 0.49 13.68
CA THR A 144 0.97 0.18 15.11
C THR A 144 1.79 -1.08 15.39
N GLY A 145 1.62 -2.13 14.59
CA GLY A 145 2.39 -3.37 14.72
C GLY A 145 3.90 -3.15 14.55
N LEU A 146 4.29 -2.35 13.56
CA LEU A 146 5.69 -2.01 13.30
C LEU A 146 6.30 -1.21 14.45
N MET A 147 5.59 -0.22 14.99
CA MET A 147 6.05 0.57 16.14
C MET A 147 6.15 -0.26 17.42
N ASN A 148 5.19 -1.16 17.66
CA ASN A 148 5.24 -2.09 18.78
C ASN A 148 6.45 -3.02 18.69
N ALA A 149 6.72 -3.58 17.50
CA ALA A 149 7.89 -4.41 17.26
C ALA A 149 9.20 -3.63 17.52
N PHE A 150 9.28 -2.38 17.06
CA PHE A 150 10.44 -1.52 17.33
C PHE A 150 10.66 -1.28 18.83
N ILE A 151 9.60 -0.90 19.57
CA ILE A 151 9.68 -0.68 21.02
C ILE A 151 10.10 -1.95 21.76
N ASP A 152 9.56 -3.11 21.37
CA ASP A 152 9.91 -4.40 21.98
C ASP A 152 11.37 -4.77 21.76
N LEU A 153 11.93 -4.52 20.57
CA LEU A 153 13.35 -4.72 20.28
C LEU A 153 14.23 -3.88 21.21
N MET A 154 13.89 -2.60 21.38
CA MET A 154 14.62 -1.68 22.25
C MET A 154 14.55 -2.10 23.72
N LYS A 155 13.38 -2.50 24.20
CA LYS A 155 13.18 -2.92 25.61
C LYS A 155 13.86 -4.24 25.93
N ARG A 156 13.84 -5.19 25.00
CA ARG A 156 14.36 -6.56 25.20
C ARG A 156 15.83 -6.70 24.79
N ASN A 157 16.45 -5.62 24.31
CA ASN A 157 17.83 -5.60 23.80
C ASN A 157 18.08 -6.71 22.75
N ILE A 158 17.09 -6.94 21.89
CA ILE A 158 17.17 -7.94 20.83
C ILE A 158 18.01 -7.36 19.69
N SER A 159 19.13 -8.00 19.37
CA SER A 159 20.07 -7.53 18.34
C SER A 159 19.69 -7.89 16.91
N LYS A 160 18.70 -8.77 16.70
CA LYS A 160 18.24 -9.22 15.38
C LYS A 160 16.73 -9.02 15.22
N PRO A 161 16.29 -7.93 14.55
CA PRO A 161 14.88 -7.77 14.19
C PRO A 161 14.47 -8.74 13.07
N LEU A 162 13.17 -8.90 12.87
CA LEU A 162 12.61 -9.65 11.73
C LEU A 162 13.04 -9.03 10.39
N THR A 163 13.00 -7.69 10.32
CA THR A 163 13.44 -6.88 9.17
C THR A 163 14.48 -5.89 9.66
N ASP A 164 15.70 -5.97 9.14
CA ASP A 164 16.78 -5.03 9.43
C ASP A 164 16.99 -4.00 8.31
N ALA A 165 17.93 -3.07 8.52
CA ALA A 165 18.25 -2.05 7.52
C ALA A 165 18.78 -2.64 6.21
N LYS A 166 19.47 -3.79 6.25
CA LYS A 166 20.00 -4.46 5.05
C LYS A 166 18.87 -5.06 4.22
N ALA A 167 17.89 -5.67 4.86
CA ALA A 167 16.68 -6.17 4.19
C ALA A 167 15.89 -5.04 3.54
N SER A 168 15.79 -3.87 4.20
CA SER A 168 15.17 -2.68 3.62
C SER A 168 15.96 -2.14 2.42
N LEU A 169 17.28 -2.06 2.51
CA LEU A 169 18.11 -1.65 1.37
C LEU A 169 17.94 -2.60 0.18
N GLU A 170 17.97 -3.92 0.43
CA GLU A 170 17.80 -4.93 -0.60
C GLU A 170 16.45 -4.81 -1.33
N SER A 171 15.35 -4.55 -0.61
CA SER A 171 14.05 -4.38 -1.25
C SER A 171 13.99 -3.15 -2.19
N HIS A 172 14.70 -2.07 -1.85
CA HIS A 172 14.83 -0.90 -2.72
C HIS A 172 15.67 -1.21 -3.96
N ILE A 173 16.79 -1.94 -3.81
CA ILE A 173 17.62 -2.37 -4.95
C ILE A 173 16.77 -3.23 -5.89
N MET A 174 15.97 -4.16 -5.37
CA MET A 174 15.05 -4.97 -6.17
C MET A 174 14.02 -4.12 -6.93
N ALA A 175 13.47 -3.08 -6.29
CA ALA A 175 12.53 -2.16 -6.94
C ALA A 175 13.19 -1.40 -8.10
N PHE A 176 14.41 -0.88 -7.91
CA PHE A 176 15.16 -0.21 -8.97
C PHE A 176 15.56 -1.17 -10.10
N ALA A 177 15.91 -2.42 -9.77
CA ALA A 177 16.19 -3.45 -10.77
C ALA A 177 14.94 -3.75 -11.62
N ALA A 178 13.77 -3.85 -11.00
CA ALA A 178 12.51 -4.04 -11.72
C ALA A 178 12.20 -2.87 -12.67
N GLU A 179 12.50 -1.64 -12.25
CA GLU A 179 12.33 -0.45 -13.10
C GLU A 179 13.34 -0.40 -14.25
N LYS A 180 14.62 -0.70 -14.00
CA LYS A 180 15.65 -0.83 -15.04
C LYS A 180 15.27 -1.91 -16.05
N SER A 181 14.78 -3.06 -15.57
CA SER A 181 14.24 -4.14 -16.42
C SER A 181 13.12 -3.65 -17.32
N ARG A 182 12.17 -2.89 -16.76
CA ARG A 182 11.01 -2.34 -17.51
C ARG A 182 11.44 -1.36 -18.60
N LEU A 183 12.39 -0.47 -18.30
CA LEU A 183 12.87 0.55 -19.23
C LEU A 183 13.75 -0.04 -20.35
N GLU A 184 14.57 -1.04 -20.03
CA GLU A 184 15.51 -1.64 -21.00
C GLU A 184 14.95 -2.88 -21.71
N GLY A 185 13.87 -3.47 -21.21
CA GLY A 185 13.30 -4.72 -21.73
C GLY A 185 14.21 -5.93 -21.53
N LYS A 186 14.94 -5.99 -20.41
CA LYS A 186 15.96 -7.02 -20.14
C LYS A 186 15.81 -7.64 -18.76
N ILE A 187 16.29 -8.88 -18.63
CA ILE A 187 16.47 -9.53 -17.33
C ILE A 187 17.66 -8.88 -16.63
N ILE A 188 17.50 -8.54 -15.35
CA ILE A 188 18.56 -7.95 -14.52
C ILE A 188 19.17 -9.05 -13.67
N ASN A 189 20.48 -9.28 -13.84
CA ASN A 189 21.25 -10.11 -12.91
C ASN A 189 21.49 -9.33 -11.61
N MET A 190 20.87 -9.77 -10.52
CA MET A 190 20.94 -9.03 -9.25
C MET A 190 22.35 -8.99 -8.63
N ALA A 191 23.23 -9.96 -8.92
CA ALA A 191 24.59 -9.93 -8.40
C ALA A 191 25.44 -8.86 -9.12
N GLU A 192 25.28 -8.74 -10.44
CA GLU A 192 25.90 -7.67 -11.24
C GLU A 192 25.33 -6.30 -10.88
N TYR A 193 24.00 -6.20 -10.78
CA TYR A 193 23.32 -4.94 -10.49
C TYR A 193 23.67 -4.40 -9.09
N ARG A 194 23.79 -5.28 -8.08
CA ARG A 194 24.25 -4.87 -6.75
C ARG A 194 25.65 -4.25 -6.79
N ARG A 195 26.59 -4.82 -7.54
CA ARG A 195 27.93 -4.22 -7.71
C ARG A 195 27.83 -2.85 -8.37
N GLU A 196 27.04 -2.75 -9.44
CA GLU A 196 26.84 -1.48 -10.16
C GLU A 196 26.30 -0.34 -9.28
N VAL A 197 25.33 -0.62 -8.40
CA VAL A 197 24.63 0.43 -7.63
C VAL A 197 25.16 0.63 -6.21
N LEU A 198 25.96 -0.31 -5.68
CA LEU A 198 26.54 -0.22 -4.34
C LEU A 198 28.02 0.14 -4.34
N ASP A 199 28.75 -0.09 -5.43
CA ASP A 199 30.10 0.45 -5.62
C ASP A 199 29.96 1.86 -6.24
N LEU A 200 30.35 3.02 -5.69
CA LEU A 200 31.25 3.42 -4.58
C LEU A 200 32.43 2.50 -4.28
#